data_AF-A0A0F9B1G7-F1
#
_entry.id   AF-A0A0F9B1G7-F1
#
_cell.length_a   1.000
_cell.length_b   1.000
_cell.length_c   1.000
_cell.angle_alpha   90.00
_cell.angle_beta   90.00
_cell.angle_gamma   90.00
#
_symmetry.space_group_name_H-M   'P 1'
#
loop_
_entity.id
_entity.type
_entity.pdbx_description
1 polymer ?
#
loop_
_entity_poly.entity_id
_entity_poly.type
_entity_poly.pdbx_seq_one_letter_code
_entity_poly.pdbx_strand_id
1 'polypeptide(L)'
;MWIMSRMKLLEDKRFYVYIYLDPRKSGSYQYNEFQFNYEPFYVGIGVNNRYRYHISKAKRLSYNDIKNKNFIGNSLKLYKIKKIIKETNKEPIVLKLKENLNRGNALDLEIKLIKNIGRINIKTGILTNMTDGGDGGNGNIFGRKHLLKTRQRLSKIQLEKYAKKYKTLYKEYSTIIKEMILNGQSKNQINKQLLIGRDTVYRIIDDLNLSICKFNQSRYRKEKLQERDLNKILKYKDSVLQFLKKEKSKSFIRKELKLPYDILLKIFEYININYNTIPHANNKYLKNYQIYNEVIKKYLLLGLSNVLIIKKLNISKSQYYKIKRLDKTFE
;
A
#
# COMPACT_ATOMS: atom_id res chain seq x y z
N MET A 1 0.31 -4.50 -24.77
CA MET A 1 -1.13 -4.81 -24.55
C MET A 1 -1.79 -3.99 -23.43
N TRP A 2 -1.18 -3.84 -22.23
CA TRP A 2 -1.81 -3.13 -21.08
C TRP A 2 -2.00 -1.61 -21.28
N ILE A 3 -1.10 -0.95 -22.01
CA ILE A 3 -1.18 0.50 -22.30
C ILE A 3 -2.33 0.81 -23.27
N MET A 4 -2.55 -0.03 -24.29
CA MET A 4 -3.66 0.15 -25.25
C MET A 4 -5.04 -0.05 -24.61
N SER A 5 -5.20 -1.03 -23.70
CA SER A 5 -6.44 -1.18 -22.93
C SER A 5 -6.73 0.02 -22.02
N ARG A 6 -5.69 0.73 -21.55
CA ARG A 6 -5.84 1.93 -20.73
C ARG A 6 -6.20 3.16 -21.55
N MET A 7 -5.69 3.28 -22.79
CA MET A 7 -6.09 4.33 -23.73
C MET A 7 -7.54 4.16 -24.18
N LYS A 8 -7.99 2.93 -24.45
CA LYS A 8 -9.38 2.63 -24.85
C LYS A 8 -10.42 3.00 -23.79
N LEU A 9 -10.04 3.01 -22.50
CA LEU A 9 -10.90 3.46 -21.40
C LEU A 9 -11.01 4.99 -21.26
N LEU A 10 -10.02 5.74 -21.76
CA LEU A 10 -10.04 7.20 -21.73
C LEU A 10 -10.92 7.78 -22.85
N GLU A 11 -11.12 7.03 -23.93
CA GLU A 11 -11.94 7.40 -25.08
C GLU A 11 -13.38 6.88 -25.02
N ASP A 12 -13.73 6.05 -24.04
CA ASP A 12 -15.09 5.51 -23.91
C ASP A 12 -16.08 6.63 -23.53
N LYS A 13 -16.70 7.23 -24.55
CA LYS A 13 -17.61 8.37 -24.44
C LYS A 13 -19.07 7.98 -24.15
N ARG A 14 -19.34 6.76 -23.70
CA ARG A 14 -20.73 6.28 -23.45
C ARG A 14 -21.41 6.84 -22.21
N PHE A 15 -20.74 7.67 -21.42
CA PHE A 15 -21.25 8.16 -20.14
C PHE A 15 -22.03 9.47 -20.32
N TYR A 16 -23.04 9.66 -19.47
CA TYR A 16 -23.77 10.91 -19.35
C TYR A 16 -24.03 11.23 -17.88
N VAL A 17 -24.17 12.51 -17.56
CA VAL A 17 -24.62 12.98 -16.25
C VAL A 17 -26.08 13.41 -16.36
N TYR A 18 -26.91 12.92 -15.45
CA TYR A 18 -28.33 13.24 -15.40
C TYR A 18 -28.75 13.69 -14.01
N ILE A 19 -29.80 14.49 -13.96
CA ILE A 19 -30.42 15.01 -12.74
C ILE A 19 -31.92 14.69 -12.74
N TYR A 20 -32.43 14.31 -11.57
CA TYR A 20 -33.86 14.20 -11.33
C TYR A 20 -34.40 15.46 -10.68
N LEU A 21 -35.52 15.95 -11.22
CA LEU A 21 -36.24 17.11 -10.71
C LEU A 21 -37.65 16.70 -10.23
N ASP A 22 -38.13 17.35 -9.18
CA ASP A 22 -39.44 17.11 -8.58
C ASP A 22 -40.53 17.96 -9.27
N PRO A 23 -41.44 17.39 -10.08
CA PRO A 23 -42.43 18.15 -10.82
C PRO A 23 -43.47 18.86 -9.93
N ARG A 24 -43.55 18.51 -8.64
CA ARG A 24 -44.43 19.17 -7.66
C ARG A 24 -43.88 20.51 -7.17
N LYS A 25 -42.60 20.79 -7.47
CA LYS A 25 -41.87 21.94 -6.97
C LYS A 25 -41.26 22.72 -8.14
N SER A 26 -42.12 23.39 -8.91
CA SER A 26 -41.70 24.31 -9.97
C SER A 26 -41.16 25.60 -9.37
N GLY A 27 -40.19 26.20 -10.02
CA GLY A 27 -39.56 27.45 -9.59
C GLY A 27 -38.18 27.63 -10.22
N SER A 28 -37.56 28.78 -10.03
CA SER A 28 -36.18 28.99 -10.49
C SER A 28 -35.21 28.57 -9.39
N TYR A 29 -34.53 27.44 -9.58
CA TYR A 29 -33.52 26.91 -8.65
C TYR A 29 -32.13 27.13 -9.21
N GLN A 30 -31.39 28.08 -8.63
CA GLN A 30 -30.03 28.44 -9.06
C GLN A 30 -28.98 27.92 -8.08
N TYR A 31 -27.97 27.22 -8.60
CA TYR A 31 -26.84 26.68 -7.85
C TYR A 31 -25.54 26.96 -8.61
N ASN A 32 -24.89 28.08 -8.28
CA ASN A 32 -23.74 28.60 -9.03
C ASN A 32 -24.09 28.74 -10.53
N GLU A 33 -23.42 28.00 -11.40
CA GLU A 33 -23.63 28.02 -12.85
C GLU A 33 -24.81 27.16 -13.34
N PHE A 34 -25.52 26.45 -12.45
CA PHE A 34 -26.62 25.57 -12.81
C PHE A 34 -27.97 26.19 -12.48
N GLN A 35 -28.90 26.15 -13.43
CA GLN A 35 -30.28 26.61 -13.24
C GLN A 35 -31.27 25.52 -13.62
N PHE A 36 -32.32 25.35 -12.80
CA PHE A 36 -33.38 24.37 -13.02
C PHE A 36 -34.75 24.99 -12.81
N ASN A 37 -35.74 24.58 -13.61
CA ASN A 37 -37.13 25.03 -13.49
C ASN A 37 -37.95 24.26 -12.42
N TYR A 38 -37.32 23.27 -11.78
CA TYR A 38 -37.90 22.40 -10.76
C TYR A 38 -36.84 21.98 -9.74
N GLU A 39 -37.24 21.67 -8.50
CA GLU A 39 -36.32 21.31 -7.42
C GLU A 39 -35.51 20.04 -7.76
N PRO A 40 -34.17 20.11 -7.85
CA PRO A 40 -33.36 18.92 -8.06
C PRO A 40 -33.26 18.08 -6.79
N PHE A 41 -33.43 16.76 -6.91
CA PHE A 41 -33.35 15.87 -5.74
C PHE A 41 -32.36 14.71 -5.89
N TYR A 42 -31.78 14.49 -7.06
CA TYR A 42 -30.73 13.48 -7.25
C TYR A 42 -29.90 13.74 -8.50
N VAL A 43 -28.59 13.55 -8.40
CA VAL A 43 -27.65 13.58 -9.52
C VAL A 43 -27.03 12.19 -9.71
N GLY A 44 -26.80 11.76 -10.95
CA GLY A 44 -26.11 10.50 -11.20
C GLY A 44 -25.40 10.42 -12.55
N ILE A 45 -24.43 9.51 -12.62
CA ILE A 45 -23.79 9.11 -13.88
C ILE A 45 -24.47 7.86 -14.44
N GLY A 46 -24.87 7.96 -15.71
CA GLY A 46 -25.55 6.90 -16.43
C GLY A 46 -24.77 6.40 -17.63
N VAL A 47 -25.12 5.17 -18.01
CA VAL A 47 -24.80 4.53 -19.27
C VAL A 47 -26.10 3.87 -19.73
N ASN A 48 -26.35 3.84 -21.05
CA ASN A 48 -27.58 3.30 -21.62
C ASN A 48 -28.83 3.92 -20.95
N ASN A 49 -29.74 3.10 -20.40
CA ASN A 49 -30.99 3.54 -19.76
C ASN A 49 -30.94 3.52 -18.22
N ARG A 50 -29.76 3.77 -17.61
CA ARG A 50 -29.61 3.77 -16.14
C ARG A 50 -30.59 4.71 -15.42
N TYR A 51 -30.86 5.89 -15.98
CA TYR A 51 -31.86 6.79 -15.41
C TYR A 51 -33.24 6.11 -15.36
N ARG A 52 -33.70 5.45 -16.43
CA ARG A 52 -34.99 4.73 -16.42
C ARG A 52 -35.02 3.60 -15.38
N TYR A 53 -33.92 2.88 -15.20
CA TYR A 53 -33.84 1.76 -14.24
C TYR A 53 -34.26 2.16 -12.82
N HIS A 54 -33.91 3.36 -12.35
CA HIS A 54 -34.31 3.80 -11.01
C HIS A 54 -35.82 4.03 -10.88
N ILE A 55 -36.46 4.52 -11.93
CA ILE A 55 -37.92 4.72 -11.97
C ILE A 55 -38.62 3.37 -11.98
N SER A 56 -38.22 2.45 -12.88
CA SER A 56 -38.78 1.10 -12.94
C SER A 56 -38.58 0.34 -11.62
N LYS A 57 -37.41 0.50 -10.98
CA LYS A 57 -37.14 -0.09 -9.66
C LYS A 57 -38.08 0.48 -8.58
N ALA A 58 -38.33 1.79 -8.57
CA ALA A 58 -39.23 2.41 -7.61
C ALA A 58 -40.71 2.00 -7.80
N LYS A 59 -41.14 1.82 -9.06
CA LYS A 59 -42.48 1.33 -9.40
C LYS A 59 -42.71 -0.12 -8.93
N ARG A 60 -41.72 -0.99 -9.10
CA ARG A 60 -41.83 -2.42 -8.75
C ARG A 60 -41.77 -2.68 -7.23
N LEU A 61 -40.93 -1.95 -6.51
CA LEU A 61 -40.72 -2.21 -5.07
C LEU A 61 -41.88 -1.67 -4.23
N SER A 62 -42.30 -2.42 -3.22
CA SER A 62 -43.22 -1.96 -2.18
C SER A 62 -42.53 -0.91 -1.26
N TYR A 63 -43.31 -0.15 -0.49
CA TYR A 63 -42.71 0.75 0.51
C TYR A 63 -41.99 -0.04 1.62
N ASN A 64 -42.48 -1.22 1.96
CA ASN A 64 -41.87 -2.10 2.95
C ASN A 64 -40.52 -2.64 2.45
N ASP A 65 -40.42 -2.97 1.15
CA ASP A 65 -39.16 -3.43 0.55
C ASP A 65 -38.07 -2.35 0.67
N ILE A 66 -38.44 -1.09 0.43
CA ILE A 66 -37.50 0.05 0.51
C ILE A 66 -37.11 0.35 1.97
N LYS A 67 -38.02 0.13 2.93
CA LYS A 67 -37.78 0.34 4.37
C LYS A 67 -37.05 -0.82 5.05
N ASN A 68 -36.96 -1.98 4.41
CA ASN A 68 -36.31 -3.15 4.98
C ASN A 68 -34.85 -2.83 5.34
N LYS A 69 -34.41 -3.19 6.56
CA LYS A 69 -33.04 -2.96 7.05
C LYS A 69 -31.97 -3.63 6.18
N ASN A 70 -32.33 -4.71 5.48
CA ASN A 70 -31.44 -5.43 4.58
C ASN A 70 -31.48 -4.91 3.13
N PHE A 71 -32.21 -3.82 2.87
CA PHE A 71 -32.32 -3.26 1.53
C PHE A 71 -30.99 -2.66 1.06
N ILE A 72 -30.48 -3.15 -0.07
CA ILE A 72 -29.26 -2.65 -0.69
C ILE A 72 -29.64 -1.63 -1.77
N GLY A 73 -29.48 -0.34 -1.44
CA GLY A 73 -29.66 0.76 -2.37
C GLY A 73 -29.90 2.11 -1.69
N ASN A 74 -30.05 3.16 -2.50
CA ASN A 74 -30.41 4.49 -2.02
C ASN A 74 -31.94 4.54 -1.78
N SER A 75 -32.34 4.27 -0.54
CA SER A 75 -33.75 4.27 -0.11
C SER A 75 -34.39 5.66 -0.22
N LEU A 76 -33.67 6.73 0.12
CA LEU A 76 -34.16 8.12 0.02
C LEU A 76 -34.57 8.49 -1.41
N LYS A 77 -33.71 8.17 -2.40
CA LYS A 77 -34.03 8.38 -3.82
C LYS A 77 -35.28 7.62 -4.22
N LEU A 78 -35.34 6.32 -3.91
CA LEU A 78 -36.47 5.48 -4.35
C LEU A 78 -37.77 5.91 -3.68
N TYR A 79 -37.73 6.29 -2.41
CA TYR A 79 -38.87 6.83 -1.70
C TYR A 79 -39.37 8.14 -2.31
N LYS A 80 -38.46 9.07 -2.64
CA LYS A 80 -38.79 10.34 -3.29
C LYS A 80 -39.44 10.11 -4.66
N ILE A 81 -38.86 9.26 -5.51
CA ILE A 81 -39.44 8.88 -6.81
C ILE A 81 -40.85 8.30 -6.64
N LYS A 82 -41.00 7.33 -5.73
CA LYS A 82 -42.29 6.66 -5.49
C LYS A 82 -43.35 7.62 -4.97
N LYS A 83 -42.98 8.55 -4.08
CA LYS A 83 -43.85 9.60 -3.56
C LYS A 83 -44.29 10.59 -4.65
N ILE A 84 -43.39 10.98 -5.57
CA ILE A 84 -43.75 11.81 -6.73
C ILE A 84 -44.80 11.12 -7.60
N ILE A 85 -44.55 9.86 -7.97
CA ILE A 85 -45.48 9.07 -8.80
C ILE A 85 -46.84 8.92 -8.12
N LYS A 86 -46.86 8.59 -6.83
CA LYS A 86 -48.10 8.43 -6.06
C LYS A 86 -48.94 9.71 -6.03
N GLU A 87 -48.30 10.87 -5.84
CA GLU A 87 -49.02 12.14 -5.64
C GLU A 87 -49.41 12.84 -6.94
N THR A 88 -48.70 12.59 -8.04
CA THR A 88 -48.92 13.31 -9.31
C THR A 88 -49.40 12.44 -10.44
N ASN A 89 -49.38 11.11 -10.27
CA ASN A 89 -49.51 10.13 -11.34
C ASN A 89 -48.52 10.35 -12.51
N LYS A 90 -47.41 11.07 -12.27
CA LYS A 90 -46.36 11.39 -13.25
C LYS A 90 -44.99 10.94 -12.74
N GLU A 91 -44.07 10.66 -13.66
CA GLU A 91 -42.69 10.37 -13.31
C GLU A 91 -41.91 11.66 -12.96
N PRO A 92 -40.84 11.57 -12.15
CA PRO A 92 -39.90 12.66 -11.99
C PRO A 92 -39.31 13.11 -13.34
N ILE A 93 -39.07 14.41 -13.48
CA ILE A 93 -38.43 14.96 -14.68
C ILE A 93 -36.96 14.55 -14.66
N VAL A 94 -36.46 14.02 -15.78
CA VAL A 94 -35.04 13.66 -15.94
C VAL A 94 -34.42 14.56 -16.99
N LEU A 95 -33.39 15.31 -16.59
CA LEU A 95 -32.61 16.11 -17.51
C LEU A 95 -31.20 15.52 -17.62
N LYS A 96 -30.78 15.19 -18.84
CA LYS A 96 -29.39 14.82 -19.12
C LYS A 96 -28.60 16.11 -19.33
N LEU A 97 -27.75 16.45 -18.36
CA LEU A 97 -27.00 17.70 -18.35
C LEU A 97 -25.88 17.71 -19.38
N LYS A 98 -25.23 16.56 -19.55
CA LYS A 98 -24.16 16.38 -20.52
C LYS A 98 -24.03 14.93 -20.92
N GLU A 99 -23.90 14.69 -22.22
CA GLU A 99 -23.76 13.37 -22.83
C GLU A 99 -22.41 13.25 -23.53
N ASN A 100 -22.11 12.06 -24.08
CA ASN A 100 -20.87 11.77 -24.80
C ASN A 100 -19.59 12.03 -23.99
N LEU A 101 -19.65 11.78 -22.68
CA LEU A 101 -18.54 11.99 -21.76
C LEU A 101 -17.72 10.72 -21.60
N ASN A 102 -16.41 10.90 -21.47
CA ASN A 102 -15.60 9.85 -20.86
C ASN A 102 -15.92 9.72 -19.35
N ARG A 103 -15.55 8.59 -18.77
CA ARG A 103 -15.86 8.30 -17.37
C ARG A 103 -15.34 9.35 -16.39
N GLY A 104 -14.13 9.87 -16.61
CA GLY A 104 -13.51 10.89 -15.74
C GLY A 104 -14.29 12.19 -15.74
N ASN A 105 -14.58 12.72 -16.92
CA ASN A 105 -15.34 13.95 -17.10
C ASN A 105 -16.77 13.85 -16.52
N ALA A 106 -17.42 12.68 -16.67
CA ALA A 106 -18.72 12.43 -16.06
C ALA A 106 -18.64 12.41 -14.52
N LEU A 107 -17.55 11.86 -13.98
CA LEU A 107 -17.29 11.81 -12.54
C LEU A 107 -17.09 13.20 -11.94
N ASP A 108 -16.24 14.00 -12.58
CA ASP A 108 -15.92 15.35 -12.12
C ASP A 108 -17.16 16.24 -12.15
N LEU A 109 -18.00 16.11 -13.19
CA LEU A 109 -19.26 16.84 -13.29
C LEU A 109 -20.28 16.38 -12.24
N GLU A 110 -20.41 15.07 -11.97
CA GLU A 110 -21.28 14.55 -10.89
C GLU A 110 -20.85 15.12 -9.52
N ILE A 111 -19.56 15.04 -9.19
CA ILE A 111 -19.01 15.55 -7.93
C ILE A 111 -19.26 17.06 -7.82
N LYS A 112 -19.01 17.81 -8.89
CA LYS A 112 -19.23 19.26 -8.93
C LYS A 112 -20.70 19.62 -8.65
N LEU A 113 -21.64 18.96 -9.32
CA LEU A 113 -23.09 19.17 -9.12
C LEU A 113 -23.52 18.82 -7.70
N ILE A 114 -23.08 17.68 -7.16
CA ILE A 114 -23.43 17.25 -5.81
C ILE A 114 -22.90 18.24 -4.78
N LYS A 115 -21.66 18.71 -4.96
CA LYS A 115 -21.04 19.70 -4.08
C LYS A 115 -21.77 21.04 -4.12
N ASN A 116 -22.17 21.50 -5.31
CA ASN A 116 -22.84 22.80 -5.47
C ASN A 116 -24.28 22.81 -4.92
N ILE A 117 -25.03 21.72 -5.06
CA ILE A 117 -26.43 21.64 -4.60
C ILE A 117 -26.54 21.21 -3.13
N GLY A 118 -25.61 20.38 -2.65
CA GLY A 118 -25.59 19.86 -1.29
C GLY A 118 -26.53 18.68 -1.05
N ARG A 119 -26.28 17.93 0.04
CA ARG A 119 -26.94 16.64 0.34
C ARG A 119 -27.75 16.68 1.62
N ILE A 120 -28.88 15.95 1.62
CA ILE A 120 -29.79 15.90 2.76
C ILE A 120 -29.22 15.13 3.95
N ASN A 121 -28.47 14.05 3.70
CA ASN A 121 -27.97 13.16 4.75
C ASN A 121 -26.91 13.82 5.65
N ILE A 122 -26.19 14.81 5.13
CA ILE A 122 -25.23 15.63 5.88
C ILE A 122 -25.71 17.07 6.08
N LYS A 123 -27.00 17.34 5.82
CA LYS A 123 -27.66 18.64 6.01
C LYS A 123 -26.96 19.81 5.29
N THR A 124 -26.36 19.57 4.13
CA THR A 124 -25.74 20.63 3.30
C THR A 124 -26.61 21.06 2.14
N GLY A 125 -27.69 20.34 1.85
CA GLY A 125 -28.62 20.67 0.78
C GLY A 125 -29.71 19.62 0.63
N ILE A 126 -30.26 19.54 -0.58
CA ILE A 126 -31.53 18.83 -0.85
C ILE A 126 -31.37 17.50 -1.59
N LEU A 127 -30.17 17.19 -2.10
CA LEU A 127 -29.98 15.97 -2.87
C LEU A 127 -30.10 14.72 -1.99
N THR A 128 -30.76 13.72 -2.52
CA THR A 128 -30.89 12.37 -1.93
C THR A 128 -29.65 11.50 -2.16
N ASN A 129 -28.59 12.02 -2.79
CA ASN A 129 -27.32 11.33 -2.98
C ASN A 129 -26.73 10.88 -1.62
N MET A 130 -26.28 9.62 -1.54
CA MET A 130 -25.71 9.06 -0.29
C MET A 130 -24.23 9.37 -0.11
N THR A 131 -23.55 9.75 -1.19
CA THR A 131 -22.09 10.02 -1.22
C THR A 131 -21.82 11.31 -2.01
N ASP A 132 -20.59 11.80 -1.97
CA ASP A 132 -20.16 13.02 -2.67
C ASP A 132 -20.06 12.87 -4.20
N GLY A 133 -20.52 11.74 -4.75
CA GLY A 133 -20.21 11.33 -6.12
C GLY A 133 -18.86 10.59 -6.17
N GLY A 134 -18.43 10.14 -7.34
CA GLY A 134 -17.11 9.49 -7.44
C GLY A 134 -17.12 7.97 -7.22
N ASP A 135 -18.12 7.44 -6.53
CA ASP A 135 -18.14 6.04 -6.11
C ASP A 135 -18.52 5.06 -7.22
N GLY A 136 -19.09 5.55 -8.33
CA GLY A 136 -19.49 4.77 -9.51
C GLY A 136 -20.42 3.63 -9.14
N GLY A 137 -21.74 3.81 -9.26
CA GLY A 137 -22.75 2.94 -8.61
C GLY A 137 -22.86 1.48 -9.11
N ASN A 138 -21.79 0.70 -9.05
CA ASN A 138 -21.81 -0.74 -8.97
C ASN A 138 -21.93 -1.11 -7.49
N GLY A 139 -23.01 -1.81 -7.14
CA GLY A 139 -23.09 -2.54 -5.87
C GLY A 139 -21.97 -3.57 -5.69
N ASN A 140 -21.17 -3.82 -6.74
CA ASN A 140 -19.89 -4.51 -6.65
C ASN A 140 -18.77 -3.53 -6.28
N ILE A 141 -18.37 -3.62 -5.03
CA ILE A 141 -17.18 -3.00 -4.41
C ILE A 141 -15.86 -3.36 -5.14
N PHE A 142 -15.91 -4.28 -6.12
CA PHE A 142 -14.82 -4.64 -7.01
C PHE A 142 -14.60 -3.56 -8.09
N GLY A 143 -13.78 -2.57 -7.76
CA GLY A 143 -13.39 -1.51 -8.70
C GLY A 143 -13.02 -0.18 -8.06
N ARG A 144 -13.14 -0.05 -6.73
CA ARG A 144 -12.57 1.10 -6.03
C ARG A 144 -11.07 1.16 -6.32
N LYS A 145 -10.60 2.24 -6.95
CA LYS A 145 -9.36 2.86 -6.45
C LYS A 145 -9.73 3.39 -5.07
N HIS A 146 -9.62 2.53 -4.06
CA HIS A 146 -9.66 2.98 -2.68
C HIS A 146 -8.73 4.18 -2.58
N LEU A 147 -9.18 5.27 -1.94
CA LEU A 147 -8.26 6.27 -1.41
C LEU A 147 -7.08 5.51 -0.79
N LEU A 148 -5.85 5.90 -1.09
CA LEU A 148 -4.63 5.20 -0.62
C LEU A 148 -4.75 4.84 0.87
N LYS A 149 -5.32 5.74 1.68
CA LYS A 149 -5.61 5.56 3.10
C LYS A 149 -6.56 4.38 3.40
N THR A 150 -7.66 4.22 2.65
CA THR A 150 -8.59 3.08 2.81
C THR A 150 -7.95 1.77 2.37
N ARG A 151 -7.15 1.78 1.29
CA ARG A 151 -6.40 0.60 0.83
C ARG A 151 -5.38 0.17 1.89
N GLN A 152 -4.64 1.12 2.46
CA GLN A 152 -3.69 0.89 3.54
C GLN A 152 -4.38 0.32 4.79
N ARG A 153 -5.53 0.89 5.20
CA ARG A 153 -6.29 0.41 6.35
C ARG A 153 -6.81 -1.02 6.16
N LEU A 154 -7.40 -1.33 5.00
CA LEU A 154 -7.89 -2.67 4.70
C LEU A 154 -6.74 -3.67 4.58
N SER A 155 -5.62 -3.27 3.96
CA SER A 155 -4.40 -4.06 3.93
C SER A 155 -3.87 -4.35 5.33
N LYS A 156 -3.88 -3.36 6.23
CA LYS A 156 -3.46 -3.52 7.62
C LYS A 156 -4.35 -4.50 8.38
N ILE A 157 -5.67 -4.36 8.27
CA ILE A 157 -6.64 -5.28 8.92
C ILE A 157 -6.49 -6.71 8.39
N GLN A 158 -6.30 -6.88 7.07
CA GLN A 158 -6.05 -8.20 6.48
C GLN A 158 -4.72 -8.76 6.97
N LEU A 159 -3.65 -7.97 6.97
CA LEU A 159 -2.34 -8.38 7.49
C LEU A 159 -2.42 -8.77 8.97
N GLU A 160 -3.18 -8.06 9.80
CA GLU A 160 -3.40 -8.41 11.22
C GLU A 160 -4.16 -9.73 11.38
N LYS A 161 -5.22 -9.96 10.59
CA LYS A 161 -5.96 -11.22 10.58
C LYS A 161 -5.07 -12.38 10.13
N TYR A 162 -4.29 -12.18 9.06
CA TYR A 162 -3.31 -13.15 8.60
C TYR A 162 -2.25 -13.40 9.67
N ALA A 163 -1.65 -12.36 10.26
CA ALA A 163 -0.65 -12.50 11.32
C ALA A 163 -1.18 -13.27 12.52
N LYS A 164 -2.44 -13.03 12.94
CA LYS A 164 -3.08 -13.80 14.02
C LYS A 164 -3.26 -15.27 13.64
N LYS A 165 -3.80 -15.55 12.45
CA LYS A 165 -3.95 -16.93 11.93
C LYS A 165 -2.60 -17.64 11.81
N TYR A 166 -1.59 -16.98 11.25
CA TYR A 166 -0.24 -17.50 11.11
C TYR A 166 0.44 -17.70 12.46
N LYS A 167 0.22 -16.84 13.46
CA LYS A 167 0.77 -17.01 14.81
C LYS A 167 0.22 -18.28 15.49
N THR A 168 -1.07 -18.56 15.32
CA THR A 168 -1.69 -19.79 15.84
C THR A 168 -1.13 -21.02 15.13
N LEU A 169 -1.14 -21.03 13.79
CA LEU A 169 -0.58 -22.13 12.99
C LEU A 169 0.90 -22.34 13.30
N TYR A 170 1.68 -21.26 13.41
CA TYR A 170 3.10 -21.33 13.74
C TYR A 170 3.31 -22.00 15.10
N LYS A 171 2.52 -21.67 16.11
CA LYS A 171 2.62 -22.31 17.44
C LYS A 171 2.34 -23.81 17.36
N GLU A 172 1.26 -24.20 16.69
CA GLU A 172 0.86 -25.60 16.50
C GLU A 172 1.93 -26.40 15.75
N TYR A 173 2.37 -25.92 14.58
CA TYR A 173 3.35 -26.63 13.76
C TYR A 173 4.77 -26.58 14.32
N SER A 174 5.13 -25.55 15.11
CA SER A 174 6.49 -25.45 15.66
C SER A 174 6.83 -26.59 16.60
N THR A 175 5.87 -27.09 17.39
CA THR A 175 6.11 -28.22 18.30
C THR A 175 6.31 -29.51 17.50
N ILE A 176 5.42 -29.77 16.54
CA ILE A 176 5.46 -30.95 15.69
C ILE A 176 6.75 -30.99 14.86
N ILE A 177 7.11 -29.85 14.24
CA ILE A 177 8.34 -29.74 13.45
C ILE A 177 9.59 -29.93 14.32
N LYS A 178 9.61 -29.42 15.57
CA LYS A 178 10.73 -29.66 16.49
C LYS A 178 10.92 -31.16 16.76
N GLU A 179 9.85 -31.88 17.07
CA GLU A 179 9.90 -33.33 17.33
C GLU A 179 10.37 -34.10 16.10
N MET A 180 9.88 -33.75 14.91
CA MET A 180 10.30 -34.37 13.65
C MET A 180 11.80 -34.17 13.35
N ILE A 181 12.33 -32.97 13.62
CA ILE A 181 13.77 -32.69 13.49
C ILE A 181 14.58 -33.51 14.50
N LEU A 182 14.12 -33.59 15.76
CA LEU A 182 14.78 -34.39 16.80
C LEU A 182 14.81 -35.89 16.42
N ASN A 183 13.79 -36.35 15.72
CA ASN A 183 13.71 -37.71 15.17
C ASN A 183 14.49 -37.89 13.85
N GLY A 184 15.33 -36.91 13.47
CA GLY A 184 16.22 -37.01 12.32
C GLY A 184 15.55 -36.84 10.95
N GLN A 185 14.30 -36.35 10.89
CA GLN A 185 13.64 -36.15 9.61
C GLN A 185 14.20 -34.94 8.86
N SER A 186 14.42 -35.10 7.55
CA SER A 186 14.84 -34.04 6.65
C SER A 186 13.71 -33.04 6.39
N LYS A 187 14.07 -31.80 6.01
CA LYS A 187 13.11 -30.73 5.65
C LYS A 187 12.08 -31.18 4.60
N ASN A 188 12.47 -32.04 3.67
CA ASN A 188 11.59 -32.53 2.60
C ASN A 188 10.60 -33.59 3.09
N GLN A 189 11.00 -34.46 4.03
CA GLN A 189 10.11 -35.43 4.67
C GLN A 189 9.04 -34.72 5.51
N ILE A 190 9.45 -33.72 6.30
CA ILE A 190 8.55 -32.89 7.10
C ILE A 190 7.52 -32.18 6.21
N ASN A 191 7.97 -31.59 5.10
CA ASN A 191 7.08 -30.91 4.15
C ASN A 191 6.06 -31.86 3.50
N LYS A 192 6.46 -33.09 3.19
CA LYS A 192 5.56 -34.11 2.60
C LYS A 192 4.48 -34.56 3.59
N GLN A 193 4.78 -34.60 4.89
CA GLN A 193 3.87 -35.10 5.93
C GLN A 193 2.88 -34.05 6.43
N LEU A 194 3.28 -32.78 6.56
CA LEU A 194 2.42 -31.76 7.16
C LEU A 194 1.39 -31.14 6.20
N LEU A 195 1.47 -31.41 4.89
CA LEU A 195 0.59 -30.84 3.84
C LEU A 195 0.41 -29.30 3.91
N ILE A 196 1.31 -28.60 4.60
CA ILE A 196 1.36 -27.15 4.66
C ILE A 196 2.32 -26.61 3.60
N GLY A 197 2.14 -25.34 3.22
CA GLY A 197 2.99 -24.70 2.21
C GLY A 197 4.48 -24.76 2.57
N ARG A 198 5.31 -25.14 1.59
CA ARG A 198 6.77 -25.33 1.71
C ARG A 198 7.49 -24.18 2.40
N ASP A 199 7.09 -22.95 2.09
CA ASP A 199 7.69 -21.74 2.67
C ASP A 199 7.37 -21.55 4.15
N THR A 200 6.26 -22.11 4.63
CA THR A 200 5.89 -22.08 6.05
C THR A 200 6.75 -23.07 6.84
N VAL A 201 6.91 -24.29 6.30
CA VAL A 201 7.79 -25.32 6.90
C VAL A 201 9.21 -24.78 7.02
N TYR A 202 9.76 -24.24 5.93
CA TYR A 202 11.16 -23.79 5.93
C TYR A 202 11.40 -22.60 6.87
N ARG A 203 10.46 -21.62 6.93
CA ARG A 203 10.56 -20.53 7.90
C ARG A 203 10.54 -21.00 9.35
N ILE A 204 9.63 -21.92 9.69
CA ILE A 204 9.58 -22.49 11.05
C ILE A 204 10.91 -23.19 11.36
N ILE A 205 11.41 -24.03 10.46
CA ILE A 205 12.67 -24.75 10.68
C ILE A 205 13.85 -23.77 10.85
N ASP A 206 13.92 -22.70 10.04
CA ASP A 206 15.01 -21.73 10.13
C ASP A 206 14.94 -20.92 11.43
N ASP A 207 13.75 -20.52 11.89
CA ASP A 207 13.55 -19.85 13.19
C ASP A 207 13.88 -20.77 14.39
N LEU A 208 13.55 -22.06 14.28
CA LEU A 208 13.92 -23.09 15.25
C LEU A 208 15.44 -23.27 15.30
N ASN A 209 16.08 -23.40 14.14
CA ASN A 209 17.54 -23.51 14.03
C ASN A 209 18.24 -22.26 14.55
N LEU A 210 17.69 -21.07 14.31
CA LEU A 210 18.21 -19.82 14.86
C LEU A 210 18.09 -19.78 16.39
N SER A 211 17.00 -20.31 16.93
CA SER A 211 16.77 -20.40 18.38
C SER A 211 17.72 -21.40 19.02
N ILE A 212 17.94 -22.56 18.39
CA ILE A 212 18.92 -23.58 18.78
C ILE A 212 20.35 -23.01 18.68
N CYS A 213 20.67 -22.28 17.61
CA CYS A 213 21.97 -21.62 17.45
C CYS A 213 22.22 -20.55 18.51
N LYS A 214 21.21 -19.75 18.87
CA LYS A 214 21.33 -18.75 19.95
C LYS A 214 21.49 -19.42 21.31
N PHE A 215 20.75 -20.49 21.56
CA PHE A 215 20.90 -21.29 22.78
C PHE A 215 22.31 -21.90 22.88
N ASN A 216 22.78 -22.53 21.80
CA ASN A 216 24.13 -23.09 21.72
C ASN A 216 25.23 -22.01 21.76
N GLN A 217 25.03 -20.84 21.16
CA GLN A 217 25.94 -19.70 21.30
C GLN A 217 25.99 -19.18 22.74
N SER A 218 24.86 -19.15 23.45
CA SER A 218 24.83 -18.72 24.86
C SER A 218 25.51 -19.73 25.80
N ARG A 219 25.37 -21.03 25.50
CA ARG A 219 26.05 -22.13 26.21
C ARG A 219 27.55 -22.15 25.89
N TYR A 220 27.93 -21.99 24.62
CA TYR A 220 29.32 -21.89 24.16
C TYR A 220 30.02 -20.62 24.67
N ARG A 221 29.31 -19.49 24.78
CA ARG A 221 29.80 -18.24 25.40
C ARG A 221 30.04 -18.40 26.91
N LYS A 222 29.25 -19.24 27.60
CA LYS A 222 29.45 -19.53 29.03
C LYS A 222 30.54 -20.56 29.29
N GLU A 223 30.81 -21.48 28.36
CA GLU A 223 31.66 -22.65 28.66
C GLU A 223 33.10 -22.61 28.10
N LYS A 224 33.55 -21.65 27.28
CA LYS A 224 34.98 -21.59 26.88
C LYS A 224 35.42 -20.28 26.21
N LEU A 225 35.73 -19.23 26.98
CA LEU A 225 36.90 -18.42 26.61
C LEU A 225 38.10 -19.21 27.12
N GLN A 226 38.76 -19.97 26.23
CA GLN A 226 39.99 -20.64 26.61
C GLN A 226 41.00 -19.57 27.03
N GLU A 227 41.72 -19.77 28.13
CA GLU A 227 42.69 -18.82 28.70
C GLU A 227 43.64 -18.22 27.64
N ARG A 228 44.01 -19.03 26.63
CA ARG A 228 44.79 -18.60 25.46
C ARG A 228 44.16 -17.46 24.64
N ASP A 229 42.84 -17.41 24.52
CA ASP A 229 42.11 -16.37 23.78
C ASP A 229 42.06 -15.09 24.60
N LEU A 230 41.87 -15.20 25.92
CA LEU A 230 41.90 -14.05 26.83
C LEU A 230 43.28 -13.38 26.83
N ASN A 231 44.35 -14.18 26.89
CA ASN A 231 45.72 -13.67 26.82
C ASN A 231 46.01 -12.97 25.49
N LYS A 232 45.48 -13.47 24.36
CA LYS A 232 45.57 -12.78 23.07
C LYS A 232 44.78 -11.48 23.04
N ILE A 233 43.56 -11.46 23.58
CA ILE A 233 42.73 -10.24 23.65
C ILE A 233 43.46 -9.17 24.46
N LEU A 234 43.94 -9.51 25.65
CA LEU A 234 44.67 -8.60 26.52
C LEU A 234 45.98 -8.12 25.88
N LYS A 235 46.70 -8.99 25.17
CA LYS A 235 47.94 -8.65 24.48
C LYS A 235 47.75 -7.61 23.36
N TYR A 236 46.64 -7.66 22.62
CA TYR A 236 46.46 -6.86 21.39
C TYR A 236 45.48 -5.68 21.53
N LYS A 237 44.77 -5.54 22.65
CA LYS A 237 43.72 -4.50 22.82
C LYS A 237 44.27 -3.08 22.59
N ASP A 238 45.45 -2.78 23.10
CA ASP A 238 46.01 -1.42 23.05
C ASP A 238 46.50 -1.06 21.65
N SER A 239 47.10 -2.03 20.93
CA SER A 239 47.48 -1.86 19.53
C SER A 239 46.25 -1.66 18.63
N VAL A 240 45.16 -2.40 18.86
CA VAL A 240 43.90 -2.20 18.14
C VAL A 240 43.34 -0.79 18.41
N LEU A 241 43.31 -0.34 19.66
CA LEU A 241 42.89 1.02 20.01
C LEU A 241 43.76 2.09 19.32
N GLN A 242 45.07 1.89 19.27
CA GLN A 242 45.99 2.82 18.60
C GLN A 242 45.73 2.91 17.09
N PHE A 243 45.44 1.79 16.43
CA PHE A 243 45.09 1.80 15.01
C PHE A 243 43.72 2.43 14.73
N LEU A 244 42.75 2.24 15.62
CA LEU A 244 41.45 2.88 15.52
C LEU A 244 41.55 4.40 15.68
N LYS A 245 42.38 4.90 16.61
CA LYS A 245 42.67 6.34 16.76
C LYS A 245 43.28 6.94 15.48
N LYS A 246 43.99 6.13 14.68
CA LYS A 246 44.54 6.51 13.36
C LYS A 246 43.58 6.23 12.20
N GLU A 247 42.30 6.01 12.49
CA GLU A 247 41.21 5.73 11.53
C GLU A 247 41.51 4.55 10.58
N LYS A 248 42.29 3.57 11.02
CA LYS A 248 42.61 2.42 10.17
C LYS A 248 41.42 1.46 10.05
N SER A 249 41.27 0.89 8.86
CA SER A 249 40.20 -0.07 8.59
C SER A 249 40.41 -1.39 9.33
N LYS A 250 39.33 -2.13 9.56
CA LYS A 250 39.38 -3.46 10.19
C LYS A 250 40.27 -4.44 9.43
N SER A 251 40.26 -4.38 8.09
CA SER A 251 41.08 -5.25 7.25
C SER A 251 42.58 -4.94 7.40
N PHE A 252 42.92 -3.66 7.57
CA PHE A 252 44.28 -3.22 7.86
C PHE A 252 44.72 -3.76 9.23
N ILE A 253 43.93 -3.51 10.28
CA ILE A 253 44.24 -3.94 11.65
C ILE A 253 44.46 -5.45 11.72
N ARG A 254 43.59 -6.24 11.08
CA ARG A 254 43.70 -7.70 11.03
C ARG A 254 45.00 -8.17 10.38
N LYS A 255 45.36 -7.57 9.25
CA LYS A 255 46.55 -7.93 8.49
C LYS A 255 47.82 -7.57 9.26
N GLU A 256 47.85 -6.38 9.85
CA GLU A 256 49.00 -5.84 10.57
C GLU A 256 49.30 -6.64 11.83
N LEU A 257 48.27 -6.95 12.62
CA LEU A 257 48.41 -7.70 13.86
C LEU A 257 48.43 -9.23 13.65
N LYS A 258 48.35 -9.70 12.40
CA LYS A 258 48.25 -11.12 12.03
C LYS A 258 47.19 -11.87 12.84
N LEU A 259 46.05 -11.21 13.09
CA LEU A 259 44.99 -11.75 13.95
C LEU A 259 43.99 -12.59 13.14
N PRO A 260 43.56 -13.75 13.68
CA PRO A 260 42.34 -14.41 13.27
C PRO A 260 41.14 -13.46 13.42
N TYR A 261 40.17 -13.60 12.51
CA TYR A 261 39.02 -12.70 12.43
C TYR A 261 38.16 -12.72 13.70
N ASP A 262 37.96 -13.91 14.26
CA ASP A 262 37.22 -14.16 15.49
C ASP A 262 37.88 -13.52 16.71
N ILE A 263 39.21 -13.54 16.81
CA ILE A 263 39.94 -12.86 17.88
C ILE A 263 39.80 -11.34 17.77
N LEU A 264 39.87 -10.80 16.56
CA LEU A 264 39.68 -9.35 16.34
C LEU A 264 38.27 -8.90 16.72
N LEU A 265 37.23 -9.69 16.40
CA LEU A 265 35.85 -9.43 16.85
C LEU A 265 35.75 -9.42 18.38
N LYS A 266 36.34 -10.42 19.06
CA LYS A 266 36.37 -10.49 20.52
C LYS A 266 37.09 -9.30 21.14
N ILE A 267 38.16 -8.80 20.51
CA ILE A 267 38.85 -7.58 20.97
C ILE A 267 37.93 -6.36 20.86
N PHE A 268 37.20 -6.19 19.75
CA PHE A 268 36.25 -5.09 19.61
C PHE A 268 35.10 -5.16 20.61
N GLU A 269 34.57 -6.36 20.87
CA GLU A 269 33.59 -6.59 21.94
C GLU A 269 34.18 -6.23 23.32
N TYR A 270 35.40 -6.67 23.62
CA TYR A 270 36.08 -6.41 24.90
C TYR A 270 36.31 -4.91 25.16
N ILE A 271 36.69 -4.14 24.14
CA ILE A 271 36.89 -2.68 24.26
C ILE A 271 35.60 -1.87 24.03
N ASN A 272 34.44 -2.54 23.97
CA ASN A 272 33.12 -1.95 23.79
C ASN A 272 32.98 -1.06 22.54
N ILE A 273 33.64 -1.44 21.44
CA ILE A 273 33.53 -0.76 20.16
C ILE A 273 32.61 -1.57 19.26
N ASN A 274 31.51 -0.96 18.83
CA ASN A 274 30.62 -1.59 17.86
C ASN A 274 31.38 -1.84 16.57
N TYR A 275 31.60 -3.10 16.24
CA TYR A 275 32.31 -3.50 15.04
C TYR A 275 31.81 -2.73 13.80
N ASN A 276 30.51 -2.52 13.64
CA ASN A 276 29.93 -1.91 12.45
C ASN A 276 30.23 -0.42 12.27
N THR A 277 30.73 0.27 13.30
CA THR A 277 31.05 1.71 13.21
C THR A 277 32.47 1.98 12.69
N ILE A 278 33.34 0.96 12.63
CA ILE A 278 34.71 1.13 12.15
C ILE A 278 34.70 1.18 10.61
N PRO A 279 35.36 2.18 9.99
CA PRO A 279 35.39 2.37 8.55
C PRO A 279 35.81 1.09 7.80
N HIS A 280 35.00 0.66 6.84
CA HIS A 280 35.48 -0.23 5.80
C HIS A 280 36.39 0.57 4.85
N ALA A 281 37.43 -0.07 4.32
CA ALA A 281 38.39 0.57 3.40
C ALA A 281 37.73 1.30 2.19
N ASN A 282 36.47 0.99 1.90
CA ASN A 282 35.69 1.59 0.82
C ASN A 282 34.88 2.85 1.21
N ASN A 283 35.08 3.46 2.38
CA ASN A 283 34.25 4.58 2.86
C ASN A 283 34.38 5.89 2.03
N LYS A 284 35.36 5.99 1.12
CA LYS A 284 35.44 7.05 0.10
C LYS A 284 34.19 7.07 -0.82
N TYR A 285 33.49 5.94 -0.97
CA TYR A 285 32.28 5.83 -1.79
C TYR A 285 31.03 6.49 -1.18
N LEU A 286 30.93 6.58 0.15
CA LEU A 286 29.72 7.08 0.83
C LEU A 286 29.62 8.61 0.80
N LYS A 287 30.74 9.33 0.86
CA LYS A 287 30.77 10.81 0.70
C LYS A 287 30.34 11.26 -0.70
N ASN A 288 30.72 10.51 -1.73
CA ASN A 288 30.33 10.81 -3.11
C ASN A 288 28.86 10.49 -3.40
N TYR A 289 28.26 9.57 -2.64
CA TYR A 289 26.89 9.12 -2.86
C TYR A 289 25.85 10.25 -2.72
N GLN A 290 25.95 11.06 -1.66
CA GLN A 290 25.00 12.16 -1.42
C GLN A 290 25.10 13.24 -2.51
N ILE A 291 26.33 13.55 -2.94
CA ILE A 291 26.60 14.51 -4.01
C ILE A 291 25.99 14.02 -5.33
N TYR A 292 26.22 12.75 -5.69
CA TYR A 292 25.64 12.20 -6.92
C TYR A 292 24.11 12.14 -6.85
N ASN A 293 23.52 11.86 -5.69
CA ASN A 293 22.08 11.78 -5.54
C ASN A 293 21.37 13.11 -5.84
N GLU A 294 21.86 14.22 -5.28
CA GLU A 294 21.29 15.55 -5.50
C GLU A 294 21.47 16.01 -6.96
N VAL A 295 22.60 15.72 -7.58
CA VAL A 295 22.83 16.07 -9.00
C VAL A 295 21.94 15.23 -9.93
N ILE A 296 21.73 13.94 -9.62
CA ILE A 296 20.81 13.08 -10.38
C ILE A 296 19.38 13.62 -10.30
N LYS A 297 18.90 14.02 -9.12
CA LYS A 297 17.56 14.63 -8.96
C LYS A 297 17.42 15.89 -9.81
N LYS A 298 18.41 16.78 -9.76
CA LYS A 298 18.42 18.02 -10.56
C LYS A 298 18.32 17.72 -12.06
N TYR A 299 19.07 16.75 -12.56
CA TYR A 299 19.01 16.40 -13.98
C TYR A 299 17.71 15.72 -14.41
N LEU A 300 17.09 14.91 -13.54
CA LEU A 300 15.76 14.34 -13.82
C LEU A 300 14.68 15.43 -13.87
N LEU A 301 14.72 16.42 -12.98
CA LEU A 301 13.80 17.57 -13.00
C LEU A 301 13.93 18.40 -14.28
N LEU A 302 15.14 18.47 -14.85
CA LEU A 302 15.42 19.11 -16.13
C LEU A 302 15.06 18.23 -17.34
N GLY A 303 14.48 17.05 -17.13
CA GLY A 303 14.03 16.14 -18.20
C GLY A 303 15.15 15.36 -18.90
N LEU A 304 16.36 15.30 -18.33
CA LEU A 304 17.45 14.53 -18.95
C LEU A 304 17.16 13.03 -18.91
N SER A 305 17.50 12.33 -19.99
CA SER A 305 17.42 10.87 -20.04
C SER A 305 18.45 10.23 -19.11
N ASN A 306 18.14 9.04 -18.58
CA ASN A 306 19.05 8.28 -17.71
C ASN A 306 20.44 8.08 -18.37
N VAL A 307 20.48 7.87 -19.69
CA VAL A 307 21.73 7.67 -20.44
C VAL A 307 22.58 8.94 -20.42
N LEU A 308 21.96 10.11 -20.59
CA LEU A 308 22.67 11.39 -20.58
C LEU A 308 23.19 11.74 -19.19
N ILE A 309 22.43 11.41 -18.14
CA ILE A 309 22.84 11.59 -16.74
C ILE A 309 24.06 10.74 -16.41
N ILE A 310 24.03 9.45 -16.77
CA ILE A 310 25.14 8.51 -16.59
C ILE A 310 26.41 9.04 -17.27
N LYS A 311 26.28 9.52 -18.52
CA LYS A 311 27.39 10.09 -19.29
C LYS A 311 27.93 11.39 -18.67
N LYS A 312 27.06 12.31 -18.24
CA LYS A 312 27.46 13.60 -17.62
C LYS A 312 28.14 13.43 -16.26
N LEU A 313 27.73 12.43 -15.48
CA LEU A 313 28.30 12.14 -14.17
C LEU A 313 29.56 11.25 -14.24
N ASN A 314 29.90 10.75 -15.42
CA ASN A 314 31.00 9.80 -15.63
C ASN A 314 30.95 8.61 -14.65
N ILE A 315 29.75 8.06 -14.44
CA ILE A 315 29.53 6.89 -13.57
C ILE A 315 29.09 5.69 -14.39
N SER A 316 29.33 4.49 -13.89
CA SER A 316 28.80 3.26 -14.50
C SER A 316 27.29 3.15 -14.32
N LYS A 317 26.65 2.41 -15.22
CA LYS A 317 25.22 2.07 -15.14
C LYS A 317 24.87 1.41 -13.80
N SER A 318 25.72 0.52 -13.30
CA SER A 318 25.51 -0.13 -12.00
C SER A 318 25.55 0.85 -10.82
N GLN A 319 26.44 1.84 -10.85
CA GLN A 319 26.52 2.87 -9.81
C GLN A 319 25.26 3.74 -9.82
N TYR A 320 24.81 4.16 -11.01
CA TYR A 320 23.59 4.94 -11.18
C TYR A 320 22.35 4.27 -10.58
N TYR A 321 22.07 3.01 -10.95
CA TYR A 321 20.89 2.30 -10.41
C TYR A 321 21.02 1.97 -8.93
N LYS A 322 22.24 1.78 -8.41
CA LYS A 322 22.46 1.63 -6.97
C LYS A 322 22.11 2.91 -6.21
N ILE A 323 22.45 4.08 -6.77
CA ILE A 323 22.06 5.40 -6.23
C ILE A 323 20.54 5.59 -6.30
N LYS A 324 19.93 5.31 -7.46
CA LYS A 324 18.48 5.44 -7.63
C LYS A 324 17.67 4.51 -6.71
N ARG A 325 18.16 3.31 -6.42
CA ARG A 325 17.47 2.32 -5.57
C ARG A 325 17.53 2.66 -4.07
N LEU A 326 18.57 3.35 -3.66
CA LEU A 326 18.81 3.69 -2.26
C LEU A 326 18.05 4.96 -1.83
N ASP A 327 17.58 5.77 -2.78
CA ASP A 327 16.67 6.90 -2.52
C ASP A 327 15.25 6.59 -3.01
N LYS A 328 14.31 6.47 -2.06
CA LYS A 328 12.90 6.12 -2.33
C LYS A 328 12.10 7.25 -3.00
N THR A 329 12.68 8.45 -3.16
CA THR A 329 12.01 9.61 -3.76
C THR A 329 12.00 9.62 -5.29
N PHE A 330 12.64 8.63 -5.94
CA PHE A 330 12.65 8.48 -7.40
C PHE A 330 11.49 7.64 -7.96
N GLU A 331 10.64 7.05 -7.12
CA GLU A 331 9.38 6.38 -7.47
C GLU A 331 8.20 7.34 -7.39
#